data_AF-A0A2J6TC23-F1
#
_entry.id   AF-A0A2J6TC23-F1
#
_cell.length_a   1.000
_cell.length_b   1.000
_cell.length_c   1.000
_cell.angle_alpha   90.00
_cell.angle_beta   90.00
_cell.angle_gamma   90.00
#
_symmetry.space_group_name_H-M   'P 1'
#
loop_
_entity.id
_entity.type
_entity.pdbx_description
1 polymer ?
#
loop_
_entity_poly.entity_id
_entity_poly.type
_entity_poly.pdbx_seq_one_letter_code
_entity_poly.pdbx_strand_id
1 'polypeptide(L)'
;MDEALPGWEKDTSSTSGPVTRPSLRARNDQKWDSLQDEIRHIYITDDFTLQNTKRVIEEKHGFKASERKWKEKLKEWKFDKNISAADMSILVAKAAKRMHDEGKRTVFFLGESQITRERIEQFKRRKLTREIDDISAEAGKCDYTTIKTWY
;
A
#
# COMPACT_ATOMS: atom_id res chain seq x y z
N MET A 1 -24.38 66.51 -42.02
CA MET A 1 -24.76 65.80 -40.78
C MET A 1 -24.81 64.35 -41.18
N ASP A 2 -23.64 63.73 -41.19
CA ASP A 2 -23.43 62.36 -41.66
C ASP A 2 -23.25 61.50 -40.41
N GLU A 3 -24.37 60.96 -39.94
CA GLU A 3 -24.44 60.12 -38.74
C GLU A 3 -24.18 58.66 -39.14
N ALA A 4 -22.91 58.26 -39.09
CA ALA A 4 -22.49 56.87 -39.27
C ALA A 4 -22.91 56.05 -38.05
N LEU A 5 -23.96 55.23 -38.18
CA LEU A 5 -24.33 54.25 -37.17
C LEU A 5 -23.41 53.01 -37.22
N PRO A 6 -23.02 52.47 -36.04
CA PRO A 6 -22.00 51.43 -35.93
C PRO A 6 -22.55 50.07 -36.38
N GLY A 7 -21.72 49.35 -37.13
CA GLY A 7 -21.95 47.94 -37.47
C GLY A 7 -22.04 47.09 -36.21
N TRP A 8 -23.22 46.52 -35.96
CA TRP A 8 -23.36 45.49 -34.95
C TRP A 8 -22.85 44.18 -35.54
N GLU A 9 -21.67 43.81 -35.10
CA GLU A 9 -20.97 42.61 -35.51
C GLU A 9 -21.55 41.37 -34.82
N LYS A 10 -22.00 40.44 -35.66
CA LYS A 10 -21.95 38.97 -35.59
C LYS A 10 -22.42 38.27 -34.31
N ASP A 11 -23.63 37.73 -34.42
CA ASP A 11 -24.08 36.40 -33.98
C ASP A 11 -23.15 35.66 -33.01
N THR A 12 -23.51 35.68 -31.73
CA THR A 12 -22.98 34.74 -30.73
C THR A 12 -23.49 33.34 -31.05
N SER A 13 -22.79 32.66 -31.95
CA SER A 13 -22.89 31.21 -32.12
C SER A 13 -22.48 30.56 -30.80
N SER A 14 -23.46 30.21 -29.96
CA SER A 14 -23.26 29.23 -28.89
C SER A 14 -22.99 27.88 -29.55
N THR A 15 -21.73 27.65 -29.90
CA THR A 15 -21.21 26.33 -30.24
C THR A 15 -21.30 25.48 -28.97
N SER A 16 -22.43 24.77 -28.83
CA SER A 16 -22.48 23.58 -27.98
C SER A 16 -21.45 22.60 -28.54
N GLY A 17 -20.27 22.57 -27.93
CA GLY A 17 -19.25 21.57 -28.25
C GLY A 17 -19.83 20.17 -28.12
N PRO A 18 -19.34 19.18 -28.90
CA PRO A 18 -19.84 17.82 -28.82
C PRO A 18 -19.60 17.29 -27.40
N VAL A 19 -20.68 16.93 -26.71
CA VAL A 19 -20.63 16.22 -25.43
C VAL A 19 -20.16 14.81 -25.72
N THR A 20 -18.83 14.64 -25.81
CA THR A 20 -18.22 13.32 -26.00
C THR A 20 -18.48 12.51 -24.74
N ARG A 21 -19.52 11.65 -24.78
CA ARG A 21 -19.84 10.77 -23.66
C ARG A 21 -18.61 9.89 -23.39
N PRO A 22 -18.10 9.85 -22.14
CA PRO A 22 -16.94 9.05 -21.83
C PRO A 22 -17.22 7.58 -22.15
N SER A 23 -16.22 6.90 -22.72
CA SER A 23 -16.33 5.48 -23.00
C SER A 23 -16.65 4.69 -21.72
N LEU A 24 -17.24 3.51 -21.87
CA LEU A 24 -17.54 2.64 -20.72
C LEU A 24 -16.30 2.35 -19.86
N ARG A 25 -15.11 2.33 -20.46
CA ARG A 25 -13.83 2.16 -19.75
C ARG A 25 -13.53 3.38 -18.87
N ALA A 26 -13.61 4.58 -19.45
CA ALA A 26 -13.38 5.84 -18.72
C ALA A 26 -14.39 6.01 -17.57
N ARG A 27 -15.66 5.67 -17.78
CA ARG A 27 -16.67 5.69 -16.71
C ARG A 27 -16.36 4.69 -15.59
N ASN A 28 -15.80 3.53 -15.93
CA ASN A 28 -15.44 2.52 -14.95
C ASN A 28 -14.19 2.92 -14.15
N ASP A 29 -13.20 3.53 -14.80
CA ASP A 29 -12.01 4.07 -14.13
C ASP A 29 -12.39 5.20 -13.18
N GLN A 30 -13.29 6.10 -13.59
CA GLN A 30 -13.82 7.14 -12.70
C GLN A 30 -14.54 6.58 -11.47
N LYS A 31 -15.19 5.41 -11.59
CA LYS A 31 -15.80 4.71 -10.44
C LYS A 31 -14.73 4.12 -9.51
N TRP A 32 -13.60 3.64 -10.04
CA TRP A 32 -12.47 3.24 -9.20
C TRP A 32 -11.89 4.41 -8.41
N ASP A 33 -11.68 5.54 -9.06
CA ASP A 33 -11.10 6.73 -8.44
C ASP A 33 -12.03 7.27 -7.33
N SER A 34 -13.34 7.25 -7.58
CA SER A 34 -14.35 7.66 -6.58
C SER A 34 -14.41 6.72 -5.37
N LEU A 35 -14.05 5.44 -5.53
CA LEU A 35 -14.04 4.44 -4.47
C LEU A 35 -12.66 4.28 -3.83
N GLN A 36 -11.63 4.92 -4.36
CA GLN A 36 -10.24 4.70 -3.94
C GLN A 36 -10.04 4.97 -2.44
N ASP A 37 -10.60 6.06 -1.93
CA ASP A 37 -10.46 6.44 -0.52
C ASP A 37 -11.21 5.49 0.42
N GLU A 38 -12.43 5.06 0.05
CA GLU A 38 -13.20 4.07 0.81
C GLU A 38 -12.49 2.72 0.82
N ILE A 39 -11.97 2.29 -0.35
CA ILE A 39 -11.18 1.06 -0.47
C ILE A 39 -9.93 1.16 0.40
N ARG A 40 -9.25 2.31 0.41
CA ARG A 40 -8.07 2.55 1.25
C ARG A 40 -8.43 2.40 2.72
N HIS A 41 -9.52 3.02 3.17
CA HIS A 41 -9.95 2.95 4.56
C HIS A 41 -10.24 1.52 5.00
N ILE A 42 -11.08 0.81 4.25
CA ILE A 42 -11.46 -0.58 4.59
C ILE A 42 -10.24 -1.51 4.52
N TYR A 43 -9.39 -1.35 3.50
CA TYR A 43 -8.27 -2.27 3.28
C TYR A 43 -7.10 -2.01 4.25
N ILE A 44 -6.73 -0.74 4.47
CA ILE A 44 -5.54 -0.34 5.25
C ILE A 44 -5.89 -0.01 6.70
N THR A 45 -6.95 0.78 6.91
CA THR A 45 -7.33 1.27 8.24
C THR A 45 -8.07 0.19 9.03
N ASP A 46 -9.05 -0.49 8.44
CA ASP A 46 -9.80 -1.58 9.08
C ASP A 46 -9.08 -2.95 8.99
N ASP A 47 -7.92 -2.98 8.34
CA ASP A 47 -7.09 -4.18 8.09
C ASP A 47 -7.84 -5.35 7.42
N PHE A 48 -8.87 -5.09 6.62
CA PHE A 48 -9.62 -6.17 5.97
C PHE A 48 -8.83 -6.90 4.89
N THR A 49 -9.15 -8.18 4.71
CA THR A 49 -8.62 -8.96 3.58
C THR A 49 -9.18 -8.43 2.27
N LEU A 50 -8.53 -8.78 1.15
CA LEU A 50 -9.02 -8.42 -0.18
C LEU A 50 -10.45 -8.94 -0.43
N GLN A 51 -10.76 -10.14 0.06
CA GLN A 51 -12.09 -10.74 -0.11
C GLN A 51 -13.15 -9.98 0.70
N ASN A 52 -12.86 -9.62 1.95
CA ASN A 52 -13.78 -8.85 2.78
C ASN A 52 -13.97 -7.43 2.23
N THR A 53 -12.90 -6.77 1.79
CA THR A 53 -12.96 -5.43 1.19
C THR A 53 -13.86 -5.42 -0.05
N LYS A 54 -13.70 -6.41 -0.94
CA LYS A 54 -14.59 -6.58 -2.10
C LYS A 54 -16.04 -6.74 -1.68
N ARG A 55 -16.30 -7.61 -0.69
CA ARG A 55 -17.66 -7.88 -0.23
C ARG A 55 -18.33 -6.61 0.29
N VAL A 56 -17.63 -5.86 1.14
CA VAL A 56 -18.14 -4.60 1.70
C VAL A 56 -18.41 -3.56 0.61
N ILE A 57 -17.50 -3.43 -0.38
CA ILE A 57 -17.67 -2.48 -1.49
C ILE A 57 -18.79 -2.91 -2.45
N GLU A 58 -18.97 -4.22 -2.66
CA GLU A 58 -20.09 -4.76 -3.43
C GLU A 58 -21.43 -4.52 -2.71
N GLU A 59 -21.49 -4.75 -1.39
CA GLU A 59 -22.68 -4.50 -0.56
C GLU A 59 -23.04 -3.00 -0.50
N LYS A 60 -22.06 -2.11 -0.33
CA LYS A 60 -22.30 -0.65 -0.20
C LYS A 60 -22.58 0.05 -1.53
N HIS A 61 -21.82 -0.27 -2.58
CA HIS A 61 -21.81 0.50 -3.84
C HIS A 61 -22.27 -0.31 -5.07
N GLY A 62 -22.66 -1.57 -4.88
CA GLY A 62 -23.01 -2.48 -5.98
C GLY A 62 -21.86 -2.65 -6.98
N PHE A 63 -20.60 -2.45 -6.54
CA PHE A 63 -19.46 -2.42 -7.42
C PHE A 63 -18.78 -3.79 -7.51
N LYS A 64 -18.97 -4.46 -8.65
CA LYS A 64 -18.40 -5.78 -8.92
C LYS A 64 -17.27 -5.68 -9.94
N ALA A 65 -16.11 -6.23 -9.57
CA ALA A 65 -14.95 -6.32 -10.46
C ALA A 65 -14.17 -7.62 -10.22
N SER A 66 -13.37 -8.03 -11.21
CA SER A 66 -12.57 -9.24 -11.10
C SER A 66 -11.45 -9.09 -10.07
N GLU A 67 -11.06 -10.20 -9.45
CA GLU A 67 -9.97 -10.20 -8.46
C GLU A 67 -8.65 -9.70 -9.05
N ARG A 68 -8.36 -10.02 -10.31
CA ARG A 68 -7.18 -9.51 -11.01
C ARG A 68 -7.18 -7.98 -11.03
N LYS A 69 -8.31 -7.36 -11.39
CA LYS A 69 -8.41 -5.90 -11.49
C LYS A 69 -8.27 -5.21 -10.13
N TRP A 70 -8.82 -5.82 -9.08
CA TRP A 70 -8.62 -5.39 -7.71
C TRP A 70 -7.14 -5.40 -7.31
N LYS A 71 -6.42 -6.50 -7.58
CA LYS A 71 -4.98 -6.60 -7.29
C LYS A 71 -4.17 -5.57 -8.07
N GLU A 72 -4.50 -5.35 -9.34
CA GLU A 72 -3.88 -4.30 -10.16
C GLU A 72 -4.09 -2.91 -9.58
N LYS A 73 -5.32 -2.57 -9.18
CA LYS A 73 -5.64 -1.26 -8.59
C LYS A 73 -4.96 -1.05 -7.24
N LEU A 74 -4.95 -2.05 -6.36
CA LEU A 74 -4.22 -1.98 -5.10
C LEU A 74 -2.72 -1.75 -5.30
N LYS A 75 -2.13 -2.40 -6.31
CA LYS A 75 -0.72 -2.21 -6.67
C LYS A 75 -0.47 -0.83 -7.27
N GLU A 76 -1.35 -0.37 -8.17
CA GLU A 76 -1.30 0.96 -8.78
C GLU A 76 -1.34 2.07 -7.72
N TRP A 77 -2.20 1.91 -6.72
CA TRP A 77 -2.33 2.84 -5.59
C TRP A 77 -1.31 2.62 -4.47
N LYS A 78 -0.44 1.61 -4.59
CA LYS A 78 0.57 1.22 -3.58
C LYS A 78 -0.04 0.96 -2.20
N PHE A 79 -1.23 0.35 -2.17
CA PHE A 79 -1.88 -0.11 -0.94
C PHE A 79 -1.25 -1.45 -0.50
N ASP A 80 0.04 -1.41 -0.19
CA ASP A 80 0.79 -2.58 0.22
C ASP A 80 0.81 -2.67 1.75
N LYS A 81 0.25 -3.76 2.28
CA LYS A 81 0.39 -4.12 3.70
C LYS A 81 1.79 -4.64 4.04
N ASN A 82 2.59 -4.95 3.02
CA ASN A 82 3.88 -5.57 3.19
C ASN A 82 5.00 -4.53 3.28
N ILE A 83 5.81 -4.63 4.34
CA ILE A 83 7.01 -3.81 4.52
C ILE A 83 8.16 -4.55 3.86
N SER A 84 8.93 -3.88 3.02
CA SER A 84 10.10 -4.50 2.39
C SER A 84 11.12 -4.93 3.45
N ALA A 85 11.91 -5.98 3.18
CA ALA A 85 12.93 -6.43 4.11
C ALA A 85 14.00 -5.36 4.37
N ALA A 86 14.29 -4.52 3.37
CA ALA A 86 15.18 -3.37 3.49
C ALA A 86 14.61 -2.32 4.47
N ASP A 87 13.36 -1.92 4.28
CA ASP A 87 12.69 -0.95 5.17
C ASP A 87 12.58 -1.49 6.60
N MET A 88 12.22 -2.78 6.75
CA MET A 88 12.15 -3.43 8.05
C MET A 88 13.51 -3.44 8.76
N SER A 89 14.60 -3.66 8.02
CA SER A 89 15.97 -3.61 8.58
C SER A 89 16.33 -2.20 9.06
N ILE A 90 15.95 -1.17 8.32
CA ILE A 90 16.14 0.24 8.73
C ILE A 90 15.34 0.55 9.99
N LEU A 91 14.09 0.10 10.08
CA LEU A 91 13.25 0.27 11.26
C LEU A 91 13.84 -0.41 12.49
N VAL A 92 14.34 -1.64 12.34
CA VAL A 92 15.03 -2.39 13.40
C VAL A 92 16.27 -1.63 13.88
N ALA A 93 17.10 -1.13 12.96
CA ALA A 93 18.31 -0.38 13.31
C ALA A 93 17.97 0.93 14.04
N LYS A 94 16.97 1.68 13.56
CA LYS A 94 16.49 2.90 14.22
C LYS A 94 15.93 2.62 15.61
N ALA A 95 15.17 1.54 15.77
CA ALA A 95 14.63 1.12 17.07
C ALA A 95 15.74 0.79 18.06
N ALA A 96 16.74 0.02 17.62
CA ALA A 96 17.88 -0.38 18.43
C ALA A 96 18.71 0.84 18.86
N LYS A 97 19.00 1.74 17.93
CA LYS A 97 19.75 2.98 18.21
C LYS A 97 19.04 3.83 19.26
N ARG A 98 17.73 4.07 19.09
CA ARG A 98 16.97 4.90 20.05
C ARG A 98 16.85 4.25 21.43
N MET A 99 16.73 2.93 21.47
CA MET A 99 16.77 2.20 22.73
C MET A 99 18.12 2.36 23.43
N HIS A 100 19.22 2.27 22.69
CA HIS A 100 20.57 2.42 23.23
C HIS A 100 20.86 3.85 23.71
N ASP A 101 20.51 4.85 22.90
CA ASP A 101 20.88 6.24 23.16
C ASP A 101 19.91 6.95 24.13
N GLU A 102 18.60 6.64 24.06
CA GLU A 102 17.56 7.34 24.83
C GLU A 102 16.84 6.43 25.84
N GLY A 103 17.02 5.11 25.79
CA GLY A 103 16.26 4.16 26.61
C GLY A 103 14.77 4.04 26.24
N LYS A 104 14.36 4.62 25.10
CA LYS A 104 12.94 4.74 24.73
C LYS A 104 12.51 3.70 23.71
N ARG A 105 11.31 3.15 23.92
CA ARG A 105 10.64 2.30 22.93
C ARG A 105 10.08 3.16 21.80
N THR A 106 10.32 2.74 20.56
CA THR A 106 9.80 3.40 19.35
C THR A 106 8.59 2.68 18.81
N VAL A 107 7.54 3.44 18.52
CA VAL A 107 6.42 3.01 17.69
C VAL A 107 6.65 3.51 16.27
N PHE A 108 6.48 2.64 15.28
CA PHE A 108 6.57 3.00 13.87
C PHE A 108 5.21 2.89 13.19
N PHE A 109 5.01 3.71 12.18
CA PHE A 109 3.82 3.71 11.34
C PHE A 109 4.23 3.60 9.88
N LEU A 110 3.49 2.79 9.12
CA LEU A 110 3.55 2.74 7.66
C LEU A 110 2.23 3.30 7.13
N GLY A 111 2.25 4.58 6.73
CA GLY A 111 1.01 5.30 6.45
C GLY A 111 0.18 5.43 7.73
N GLU A 112 -1.03 4.86 7.71
CA GLU A 112 -1.95 4.85 8.85
C GLU A 112 -1.84 3.56 9.69
N SER A 113 -1.14 2.53 9.20
CA SER A 113 -1.02 1.26 9.90
C SER A 113 0.18 1.28 10.85
N GLN A 114 -0.07 1.01 12.14
CA GLN A 114 1.00 0.85 13.13
C GLN A 114 1.77 -0.46 12.88
N ILE A 115 3.09 -0.38 12.87
CA ILE A 115 3.96 -1.55 12.82
C ILE A 115 4.07 -2.11 14.23
N THR A 116 3.42 -3.25 14.48
CA THR A 116 3.46 -3.90 15.79
C THR A 116 4.88 -4.39 16.12
N ARG A 117 5.22 -4.34 17.41
CA ARG A 117 6.51 -4.87 17.92
C ARG A 117 6.72 -6.33 17.53
N GLU A 118 5.65 -7.12 17.55
CA GLU A 118 5.68 -8.54 17.23
C GLU A 118 6.10 -8.77 15.77
N ARG A 119 5.66 -7.89 14.86
CA ARG A 119 6.06 -7.94 13.46
C ARG A 119 7.56 -7.67 13.27
N ILE A 120 8.12 -6.75 14.05
CA ILE A 120 9.55 -6.46 14.09
C ILE A 120 10.33 -7.65 14.67
N GLU A 121 9.83 -8.26 15.75
CA GLU A 121 10.44 -9.44 16.39
C GLU A 121 10.39 -10.68 15.49
N GLN A 122 9.27 -10.91 14.79
CA GLN A 122 9.16 -11.97 13.79
C GLN A 122 10.18 -11.79 12.67
N PHE A 123 10.41 -10.54 12.21
CA PHE A 123 11.44 -10.26 11.22
C PHE A 123 12.85 -10.57 11.75
N LYS A 124 13.18 -10.16 12.98
CA LYS A 124 14.45 -10.51 13.64
C LYS A 124 14.65 -12.02 13.72
N ARG A 125 13.62 -12.76 14.16
CA ARG A 125 13.66 -14.23 14.24
C ARG A 125 13.92 -14.88 12.90
N ARG A 126 13.22 -14.46 11.84
CA ARG A 126 13.41 -15.00 10.48
C ARG A 126 14.79 -14.71 9.90
N LYS A 127 15.37 -13.56 10.25
CA LYS A 127 16.74 -13.22 9.83
C LYS A 127 17.76 -14.08 10.58
N LEU A 128 17.59 -14.24 11.89
CA LEU A 128 18.46 -15.09 12.71
C LEU A 128 18.42 -16.55 12.26
N THR A 129 17.26 -17.12 11.95
CA THR A 129 17.18 -18.51 11.44
C THR A 129 17.93 -18.68 10.12
N ARG A 130 17.87 -17.69 9.22
CA ARG A 130 18.64 -17.72 7.96
C ARG A 130 20.14 -17.64 8.21
N GLU A 131 20.58 -16.74 9.09
CA GLU A 131 21.99 -16.65 9.47
C GLU A 131 22.46 -17.95 10.13
N ILE A 132 21.64 -18.62 10.94
CA ILE A 132 21.95 -19.93 11.52
C ILE A 132 22.03 -21.02 10.45
N ASP A 133 21.12 -21.04 9.48
CA ASP A 133 21.15 -22.01 8.36
C ASP A 133 22.38 -21.79 7.47
N ASP A 134 22.76 -20.54 7.21
CA ASP A 134 23.97 -20.18 6.46
C ASP A 134 25.24 -20.56 7.23
N ILE A 135 25.28 -20.28 8.54
CA ILE A 135 26.37 -20.71 9.43
C ILE A 135 26.43 -22.24 9.52
N SER A 136 25.29 -22.94 9.53
CA SER A 136 25.23 -24.40 9.57
C SER A 136 25.61 -25.03 8.23
N ALA A 137 25.33 -24.37 7.11
CA ALA A 137 25.77 -24.77 5.78
C ALA A 137 27.29 -24.56 5.60
N GLU A 138 27.84 -23.53 6.23
CA GLU A 138 29.28 -23.23 6.24
C GLU A 138 30.04 -24.09 7.28
N ALA A 139 29.40 -24.44 8.40
CA ALA A 139 29.90 -25.37 9.41
C ALA A 139 29.82 -26.85 9.01
N GLY A 140 29.35 -27.16 7.79
CA GLY A 140 29.46 -28.48 7.16
C GLY A 140 30.89 -28.98 6.92
N LYS A 141 31.91 -28.24 7.36
CA LYS A 141 33.31 -28.66 7.44
C LYS A 141 33.96 -28.32 8.79
N CYS A 142 33.35 -28.67 9.91
CA CYS A 142 34.11 -28.85 11.16
C CYS A 142 33.49 -29.95 12.00
N ASP A 143 34.15 -31.10 11.98
CA ASP A 143 33.95 -32.18 12.95
C ASP A 143 34.33 -31.69 14.37
N TYR A 144 33.77 -32.35 15.38
CA TYR A 144 33.93 -32.14 16.83
C TYR A 144 33.16 -30.97 17.48
N THR A 145 32.16 -31.32 18.28
CA THR A 145 32.28 -31.28 19.76
C THR A 145 31.07 -31.94 20.40
N THR A 146 31.25 -33.19 20.82
CA THR A 146 30.41 -33.81 21.84
C THR A 146 30.65 -33.06 23.14
N ILE A 147 29.69 -32.26 23.59
CA ILE A 147 29.55 -31.92 25.01
C ILE A 147 28.25 -32.56 25.49
N LYS A 148 28.31 -33.86 25.79
CA LYS A 148 27.31 -34.52 26.63
C LYS A 148 27.53 -34.05 28.05
N THR A 149 26.61 -33.25 28.57
CA THR A 149 26.41 -33.10 30.02
C THR A 149 25.35 -34.10 30.45
N TRP A 150 25.71 -35.04 31.31
CA TRP A 150 24.77 -35.80 32.15
C TRP A 150 25.25 -35.69 33.61
N TYR A 151 24.29 -35.59 34.52
CA TYR A 151 24.45 -35.51 35.98
C TYR A 151 25.06 -36.79 36.56
#